data_AF-A0A536SVW9-F1
#
_entry.id   AF-A0A536SVW9-F1
#
_cell.length_a   1.000
_cell.length_b   1.000
_cell.length_c   1.000
_cell.angle_alpha   90.00
_cell.angle_beta   90.00
_cell.angle_gamma   90.00
#
_symmetry.space_group_name_H-M   'P 1'
#
loop_
_entity.id
_entity.type
_entity.pdbx_description
1 polymer ?
#
loop_
_entity_poly.entity_id
_entity_poly.type
_entity_poly.pdbx_seq_one_letter_code
_entity_poly.pdbx_strand_id
1 'polypeptide(L)'
;MVKDADGYHMWFASRGARYTIGYAESRDGITWTRRDVDRGLTPGGDWESEMVEYPWIVDDERRRFMLYNGNDYGRTGIGAAVWEEAG
;
A
#
# COMPACT_ATOMS: atom_id res chain seq x y z
N MET A 1 -1.20 0.21 9.40
CA MET A 1 0.16 0.49 9.94
C MET A 1 0.69 -0.80 10.53
N VAL A 2 1.97 -1.07 10.34
CA VAL A 2 2.66 -2.23 10.91
C VAL A 2 3.93 -1.75 11.61
N LYS A 3 4.37 -2.46 12.64
CA LYS A 3 5.61 -2.21 13.36
C LYS A 3 6.48 -3.46 13.36
N ASP A 4 7.75 -3.31 13.01
CA ASP A 4 8.75 -4.37 13.06
C ASP A 4 10.07 -3.84 13.67
N ALA A 5 11.20 -4.47 13.34
CA ALA A 5 12.52 -4.13 13.87
C ALA A 5 13.06 -2.82 13.27
N ASP A 6 12.69 -2.49 12.04
CA ASP A 6 13.20 -1.31 11.31
C ASP A 6 12.36 -0.05 11.60
N GLY A 7 11.15 -0.24 12.12
CA GLY A 7 10.34 0.83 12.67
C GLY A 7 8.86 0.63 12.43
N TYR A 8 8.21 1.72 12.01
CA TYR A 8 6.81 1.76 11.66
C TYR A 8 6.64 1.97 10.16
N HIS A 9 5.70 1.21 9.61
CA HIS A 9 5.39 1.16 8.18
C HIS A 9 3.92 1.49 7.99
N MET A 10 3.61 2.41 7.08
CA MET A 10 2.25 2.82 6.80
C MET A 10 1.99 2.79 5.30
N TRP A 11 0.94 2.07 4.92
CA TRP A 11 0.30 2.16 3.61
C TRP A 11 -1.00 2.93 3.79
N PHE A 12 -1.26 3.89 2.91
CA PHE A 12 -2.40 4.78 3.06
C PHE A 12 -3.01 5.11 1.70
N ALA A 13 -4.34 5.25 1.64
CA ALA A 13 -5.00 5.77 0.46
C ALA A 13 -4.68 7.27 0.30
N SER A 14 -4.22 7.64 -0.89
CA SER A 14 -3.92 9.02 -1.28
C SER A 14 -4.84 9.43 -2.41
N ARG A 15 -5.63 10.48 -2.20
CA ARG A 15 -6.52 11.03 -3.22
C ARG A 15 -5.86 12.19 -3.94
N GLY A 16 -5.47 11.96 -5.19
CA GLY A 16 -5.07 13.01 -6.14
C GLY A 16 -6.11 13.14 -7.26
N ALA A 17 -5.64 13.25 -8.50
CA ALA A 17 -6.49 13.12 -9.68
C ALA A 17 -7.14 11.73 -9.79
N ARG A 18 -6.46 10.71 -9.25
CA ARG A 18 -6.95 9.35 -9.02
C ARG A 18 -6.57 8.90 -7.60
N TYR A 19 -7.22 7.86 -7.11
CA TYR A 19 -6.80 7.20 -5.87
C TYR A 19 -5.59 6.30 -6.14
N THR A 20 -4.59 6.44 -5.27
CA THR A 20 -3.40 5.58 -5.23
C THR A 20 -3.16 5.15 -3.79
N ILE A 21 -2.26 4.20 -3.59
CA ILE A 21 -1.80 3.82 -2.24
C ILE A 21 -0.37 4.32 -2.07
N GLY A 22 -0.19 5.24 -1.13
CA GLY A 22 1.12 5.72 -0.70
C GLY A 22 1.76 4.82 0.35
N TYR A 23 3.04 5.07 0.60
CA TYR A 23 3.82 4.40 1.63
C TYR A 23 4.72 5.38 2.38
N ALA A 24 4.76 5.26 3.70
CA ALA A 24 5.60 6.05 4.59
C ALA A 24 6.22 5.19 5.69
N GLU A 25 7.41 5.59 6.13
CA GLU A 25 8.18 4.95 7.20
C GLU A 25 8.48 5.93 8.34
N SER A 26 8.59 5.41 9.55
CA SER A 26 8.91 6.20 10.73
C SER A 26 9.68 5.37 11.77
N ARG A 27 10.62 6.00 12.48
CA ARG A 27 11.33 5.35 13.60
C ARG A 27 10.62 5.53 14.94
N ASP A 28 9.86 6.61 15.10
CA ASP A 28 9.23 7.02 16.35
C ASP A 28 7.70 6.93 16.32
N GLY A 29 7.10 6.66 15.15
CA GLY A 29 5.65 6.64 14.94
C GLY A 29 5.01 8.03 14.86
N ILE A 30 5.80 9.10 14.99
CA ILE A 30 5.34 10.49 15.03
C ILE A 30 5.82 11.24 13.78
N THR A 31 7.10 11.13 13.47
CA THR A 31 7.74 11.76 12.31
C THR A 31 7.81 10.77 11.17
N TRP A 32 7.15 11.08 10.05
CA TRP A 32 7.01 10.16 8.92
C TRP A 32 7.75 10.67 7.68
N THR A 33 8.49 9.77 7.03
CA THR A 33 9.13 10.02 5.73
C THR A 33 8.35 9.31 4.64
N ARG A 34 7.85 10.07 3.67
CA ARG A 34 7.12 9.52 2.51
C ARG A 34 8.09 8.87 1.52
N ARG A 35 7.68 7.73 0.98
CA ARG A 35 8.43 6.89 0.03
C ARG A 35 7.51 6.40 -1.10
N ASP A 36 6.47 7.18 -1.42
CA ASP A 36 5.40 6.77 -2.34
C ASP A 36 5.89 6.47 -3.75
N VAL A 37 6.92 7.19 -4.22
CA VAL A 37 7.47 7.03 -5.57
C VAL A 37 8.09 5.65 -5.75
N ASP A 38 8.74 5.14 -4.71
CA ASP A 38 9.54 3.91 -4.78
C ASP A 38 8.78 2.68 -4.28
N ARG A 39 7.81 2.88 -3.37
CA ARG A 39 7.17 1.80 -2.60
C ARG A 39 5.62 1.87 -2.61
N GLY A 40 5.04 2.89 -3.24
CA GLY A 40 3.59 3.02 -3.37
C GLY A 40 3.01 2.13 -4.48
N LEU A 41 1.68 2.02 -4.52
CA LEU A 41 0.95 1.34 -5.58
C LEU A 41 0.10 2.34 -6.36
N THR A 42 0.21 2.30 -7.68
CA THR A 42 -0.58 3.11 -8.61
C THR A 42 -1.36 2.22 -9.56
N PRO A 43 -2.53 2.67 -10.05
CA PRO A 43 -3.30 1.95 -11.07
C PRO A 43 -2.44 1.60 -12.28
N GLY A 44 -2.57 0.35 -12.76
CA GLY A 44 -1.76 -0.12 -13.89
C GLY A 44 -2.22 -1.43 -14.53
N GLY A 45 -3.01 -2.25 -13.83
CA GLY A 45 -3.63 -3.45 -14.41
C GLY A 45 -4.94 -3.16 -15.13
N ASP A 46 -5.46 -4.13 -15.87
CA ASP A 46 -6.69 -3.96 -16.68
C ASP A 46 -7.93 -3.67 -15.81
N TRP A 47 -8.11 -4.43 -14.73
CA TRP A 47 -9.30 -4.37 -13.87
C TRP A 47 -9.25 -3.27 -12.80
N GLU A 48 -8.06 -2.75 -12.51
CA GLU A 48 -7.76 -1.72 -11.51
C GLU A 48 -7.13 -0.46 -12.15
N SER A 49 -7.44 -0.24 -13.43
CA SER A 49 -6.79 0.75 -14.31
C SER A 49 -7.00 2.21 -13.92
N GLU A 50 -8.02 2.50 -13.10
CA GLU A 50 -8.40 3.88 -12.76
C GLU A 50 -8.00 4.25 -11.34
N MET A 51 -8.12 3.31 -10.40
CA MET A 51 -7.84 3.55 -8.98
C MET A 51 -7.45 2.28 -8.23
N VAL A 52 -6.65 2.48 -7.17
CA VAL A 52 -6.39 1.50 -6.11
C VAL A 52 -6.52 2.18 -4.76
N GLU A 53 -7.20 1.55 -3.80
CA GLU A 53 -7.46 2.16 -2.50
C GLU A 53 -7.72 1.14 -1.38
N TYR A 54 -7.94 1.66 -0.16
CA TYR A 54 -8.24 0.90 1.07
C TYR A 54 -7.24 -0.23 1.34
N PRO A 55 -5.95 0.10 1.54
CA PRO A 55 -4.94 -0.90 1.81
C PRO A 55 -5.23 -1.61 3.14
N TRP A 56 -5.16 -2.93 3.11
CA TRP A 56 -5.16 -3.78 4.30
C TRP A 56 -3.92 -4.68 4.28
N ILE A 57 -3.08 -4.55 5.30
CA ILE A 57 -1.83 -5.28 5.38
C ILE A 57 -2.02 -6.57 6.15
N VAL A 58 -1.52 -7.66 5.58
CA VAL A 58 -1.52 -8.99 6.17
C VAL A 58 -0.07 -9.47 6.25
N ASP A 59 0.34 -9.86 7.45
CA ASP A 59 1.59 -10.57 7.67
C ASP A 59 1.26 -12.04 7.96
N ASP A 60 1.86 -12.95 7.19
CA ASP A 60 1.90 -14.38 7.50
C ASP A 60 3.35 -14.82 7.76
N GLU A 61 3.55 -16.10 8.10
CA GLU A 61 4.87 -16.65 8.42
C GLU A 61 5.88 -16.56 7.26
N ARG A 62 5.42 -16.33 6.03
CA ARG A 62 6.23 -16.36 4.81
C ARG A 62 6.45 -14.96 4.25
N ARG A 63 5.50 -14.05 4.40
CA ARG A 63 5.52 -12.75 3.73
C ARG A 63 4.52 -11.76 4.29
N ARG A 64 4.82 -10.49 4.02
CA ARG A 64 3.90 -9.37 4.09
C ARG A 64 3.22 -9.17 2.74
N PHE A 65 1.92 -8.94 2.72
CA PHE A 65 1.19 -8.53 1.53
C PHE A 65 0.07 -7.55 1.87
N MET A 66 -0.39 -6.84 0.84
CA MET A 66 -1.44 -5.85 0.93
C MET A 66 -2.63 -6.31 0.10
N LEU A 67 -3.80 -6.42 0.73
CA LEU A 67 -5.08 -6.44 0.02
C LEU A 67 -5.51 -5.00 -0.28
N TYR A 68 -6.13 -4.78 -1.42
CA TYR A 68 -6.61 -3.46 -1.81
C TYR A 68 -7.79 -3.56 -2.79
N ASN A 69 -8.60 -2.51 -2.86
CA ASN A 69 -9.73 -2.43 -3.78
C ASN A 69 -9.29 -1.87 -5.14
N GLY A 70 -9.84 -2.44 -6.22
CA GLY A 70 -9.77 -1.86 -7.56
C GLY A 70 -10.83 -0.78 -7.81
N ASN A 71 -11.14 -0.57 -9.09
CA ASN A 71 -12.01 0.52 -9.56
C ASN A 71 -13.37 0.60 -8.84
N ASP A 72 -13.83 1.83 -8.64
CA ASP A 72 -15.07 2.20 -7.96
C ASP A 72 -15.26 1.52 -6.60
N TYR A 73 -14.32 1.76 -5.67
CA TYR A 73 -14.42 1.27 -4.30
C TYR A 73 -14.49 -0.25 -4.19
N GLY A 74 -13.90 -0.96 -5.15
CA GLY A 74 -13.86 -2.43 -5.21
C GLY A 74 -14.93 -3.06 -6.10
N ARG A 75 -15.65 -2.27 -6.93
CA ARG A 75 -16.59 -2.80 -7.93
C ARG A 75 -15.94 -3.84 -8.85
N THR A 76 -14.69 -3.64 -9.22
CA THR A 76 -13.95 -4.57 -10.08
C THR A 76 -13.21 -5.67 -9.32
N GLY A 77 -13.25 -5.66 -7.99
CA GLY A 77 -12.70 -6.70 -7.13
C GLY A 77 -11.65 -6.21 -6.13
N ILE A 78 -10.98 -7.19 -5.52
CA ILE A 78 -9.93 -7.01 -4.52
C ILE A 78 -8.66 -7.65 -5.07
N GLY A 79 -7.56 -6.90 -5.04
CA GLY A 79 -6.24 -7.33 -5.46
C GLY A 79 -5.33 -7.64 -4.28
N ALA A 80 -4.18 -8.25 -4.57
CA ALA A 80 -3.13 -8.49 -3.60
C ALA A 80 -1.77 -8.09 -4.18
N ALA A 81 -1.01 -7.28 -3.45
CA ALA A 81 0.37 -6.91 -3.77
C ALA A 81 1.31 -7.46 -2.70
N VAL A 82 2.38 -8.14 -3.11
CA VAL A 82 3.36 -8.72 -2.19
C VAL A 82 4.41 -7.66 -1.85
N TRP A 83 4.77 -7.55 -0.57
CA TRP A 83 5.87 -6.71 -0.14
C TRP A 83 7.20 -7.44 -0.36
N GLU A 84 8.07 -6.85 -1.19
CA GLU A 84 9.44 -7.33 -1.38
C GLU A 84 10.41 -6.43 -0.61
N GLU A 85 11.21 -7.05 0.25
CA GLU A 85 12.33 -6.37 0.89
C GLU A 85 13.39 -6.08 -0.18
N ALA A 86 14.03 -4.91 -0.08
CA ALA A 86 15.18 -4.65 -0.94
C ALA A 86 16.31 -5.57 -0.47
N GLY A 87 16.82 -6.40 -1.38
CA GLY A 87 17.97 -7.26 -1.13
C GLY A 87 19.26 -6.49 -0.91
#